data_AF-A0A652JTK6-F1
#
_entry.id   AF-A0A652JTK6-F1
#
_cell.length_a   1.000
_cell.length_b   1.000
_cell.length_c   1.000
_cell.angle_alpha   90.00
_cell.angle_beta   90.00
_cell.angle_gamma   90.00
#
_symmetry.space_group_name_H-M   'P 1'
#
loop_
_entity.id
_entity.type
_entity.pdbx_description
1 polymer ?
#
loop_
_entity_poly.entity_id
_entity_poly.type
_entity_poly.pdbx_seq_one_letter_code
_entity_poly.pdbx_strand_id
1 'polypeptide(L)'
;MDESLKAPAGWRFAAYPWFAMDELPELPRLVRVGAVLLPEFFHLVIAPESAWRTLRDGSEEASGRGGPVLFLNFQVFEGDLTMTEARTAYEDVGVVLEKVRKVAKPQKWKMLGIHYMTQYLVRFMEEEGRPQEDHMRSGHDWASLKDHDPYGHRPKAALEWLDQLQAQASEAYATARDAPSPRRKRVRITDDFLRQVAKVYRIAENEGVPPTREVANHFKAPHSTAAKWVASARRKKMLPPAGVPAGMYGDQHAERRLEIEWVLKDSMEDLPPIRRRELEVELRSLGGELPGRDG
;
A
#
# COMPACT_ATOMS: atom_id res chain seq x y z
N MET A 1 -3.25 4.92 -0.03
CA MET A 1 -4.37 3.96 -0.20
C MET A 1 -3.74 2.59 -0.42
N ASP A 2 -4.24 1.54 0.25
CA ASP A 2 -3.71 0.19 0.05
C ASP A 2 -4.01 -0.26 -1.39
N GLU A 3 -2.96 -0.49 -2.19
CA GLU A 3 -3.08 -0.98 -3.57
C GLU A 3 -3.88 -2.29 -3.65
N SER A 4 -3.90 -3.04 -2.55
CA SER A 4 -4.58 -4.32 -2.45
C SER A 4 -6.12 -4.23 -2.38
N LEU A 5 -6.66 -3.01 -2.23
CA LEU A 5 -8.10 -2.71 -2.25
C LEU A 5 -8.58 -2.18 -3.61
N LYS A 6 -7.67 -1.87 -4.54
CA LYS A 6 -8.05 -1.45 -5.89
C LYS A 6 -8.58 -2.64 -6.70
N ALA A 7 -9.65 -2.42 -7.43
CA ALA A 7 -10.14 -3.39 -8.40
C ALA A 7 -9.06 -3.65 -9.48
N PRO A 8 -8.81 -4.91 -9.85
CA PRO A 8 -7.88 -5.23 -10.93
C PRO A 8 -8.46 -4.83 -12.30
N ALA A 9 -7.60 -4.74 -13.32
CA ALA A 9 -8.02 -4.36 -14.67
C ALA A 9 -9.17 -5.24 -15.20
N GLY A 10 -10.18 -4.62 -15.79
CA GLY A 10 -11.38 -5.29 -16.30
C GLY A 10 -12.41 -5.67 -15.23
N TRP A 11 -12.15 -5.38 -13.96
CA TRP A 11 -13.08 -5.53 -12.86
C TRP A 11 -13.40 -4.19 -12.22
N ARG A 12 -14.60 -4.10 -11.66
CA ARG A 12 -15.04 -2.94 -10.91
C ARG A 12 -15.77 -3.38 -9.65
N PHE A 13 -15.43 -2.70 -8.57
CA PHE A 13 -16.10 -2.84 -7.28
C PHE A 13 -16.79 -1.52 -6.95
N ALA A 14 -17.96 -1.58 -6.32
CA ALA A 14 -18.63 -0.42 -5.74
C ALA A 14 -19.49 -0.89 -4.56
N ALA A 15 -19.86 0.02 -3.67
CA ALA A 15 -20.77 -0.30 -2.58
C ALA A 15 -21.91 0.72 -2.54
N TYR A 16 -23.10 0.26 -2.16
CA TYR A 16 -24.31 1.07 -2.14
C TYR A 16 -25.09 0.85 -0.85
N PRO A 17 -25.69 1.92 -0.26
CA PRO A 17 -26.39 1.79 1.01
C PRO A 17 -27.74 1.08 0.94
N TRP A 18 -28.17 0.63 -0.24
CA TRP A 18 -29.49 0.04 -0.50
C TRP A 18 -29.36 -0.95 -1.64
N PHE A 19 -30.22 -1.96 -1.73
CA PHE A 19 -30.31 -2.80 -2.93
C PHE A 19 -31.15 -2.08 -4.02
N ALA A 20 -30.87 -2.28 -5.31
CA ALA A 20 -31.60 -1.64 -6.43
C ALA A 20 -33.12 -1.83 -6.38
N MET A 21 -33.56 -2.91 -5.72
CA MET A 21 -34.94 -3.35 -5.68
C MET A 21 -35.69 -2.91 -4.43
N ASP A 22 -35.00 -2.30 -3.45
CA ASP A 22 -35.63 -1.90 -2.21
C ASP A 22 -36.11 -0.44 -2.35
N GLU A 23 -37.43 -0.25 -2.42
CA GLU A 23 -38.05 1.06 -2.22
C GLU A 23 -37.96 1.43 -0.73
N LEU A 24 -36.81 1.95 -0.32
CA LEU A 24 -36.63 2.38 1.06
C LEU A 24 -37.15 3.82 1.21
N PRO A 25 -38.21 4.07 2.00
CA PRO A 25 -38.73 5.43 2.18
C PRO A 25 -37.71 6.36 2.86
N GLU A 26 -36.73 5.79 3.57
CA GLU A 26 -35.69 6.53 4.29
C GLU A 26 -34.32 5.86 4.13
N LEU A 27 -33.25 6.67 4.21
CA LEU A 27 -31.89 6.15 4.19
C LEU A 27 -31.58 5.41 5.51
N PRO A 28 -30.80 4.30 5.47
CA PRO A 28 -30.38 3.60 6.68
C PRO A 28 -29.63 4.52 7.65
N ARG A 29 -29.70 4.26 8.95
CA ARG A 29 -28.92 5.05 9.92
C ARG A 29 -27.42 4.80 9.73
N LEU A 30 -26.58 5.81 9.94
CA LEU A 30 -25.14 5.58 10.01
C LEU A 30 -24.77 5.11 11.42
N VAL A 31 -23.96 4.05 11.48
CA VAL A 31 -23.49 3.40 12.69
C VAL A 31 -21.96 3.42 12.69
N ARG A 32 -21.36 3.69 13.86
CA ARG A 32 -19.90 3.76 14.03
C ARG A 32 -19.30 2.35 14.01
N VAL A 33 -18.38 2.11 13.08
CA VAL A 33 -17.56 0.89 12.99
C VAL A 33 -16.10 1.27 13.12
N GLY A 34 -15.56 1.14 14.34
CA GLY A 34 -14.23 1.64 14.68
C GLY A 34 -14.10 3.16 14.45
N ALA A 35 -13.34 3.53 13.42
CA ALA A 35 -13.04 4.93 13.09
C ALA A 35 -13.89 5.49 11.93
N VAL A 36 -14.82 4.73 11.36
CA VAL A 36 -15.66 5.15 10.24
C VAL A 36 -17.15 5.05 10.59
N LEU A 37 -17.97 5.89 9.95
CA LEU A 37 -19.42 5.71 9.91
C LEU A 37 -19.79 4.91 8.67
N LEU A 38 -20.69 3.94 8.83
CA LEU A 38 -21.22 3.11 7.75
C LEU A 38 -22.74 3.00 7.91
N PRO A 39 -23.51 2.83 6.82
CA PRO A 39 -24.91 2.48 6.89
C PRO A 39 -25.15 1.20 7.71
N GLU A 40 -26.26 1.15 8.45
CA GLU A 40 -26.70 -0.04 9.20
C GLU A 40 -26.75 -1.30 8.32
N PHE A 41 -27.10 -1.14 7.06
CA PHE A 41 -26.95 -2.15 6.03
C PHE A 41 -26.44 -1.52 4.74
N PHE A 42 -25.62 -2.24 3.99
CA PHE A 42 -25.19 -1.86 2.66
C PHE A 42 -24.73 -3.09 1.89
N HIS A 43 -24.52 -2.97 0.59
CA HIS A 43 -24.01 -4.07 -0.21
C HIS A 43 -22.77 -3.68 -1.01
N LEU A 44 -21.82 -4.60 -1.14
CA LEU A 44 -20.67 -4.50 -2.02
C LEU A 44 -20.95 -5.27 -3.31
N VAL A 45 -20.84 -4.61 -4.45
CA VAL A 45 -20.96 -5.20 -5.78
C VAL A 45 -19.56 -5.46 -6.33
N ILE A 46 -19.33 -6.69 -6.80
CA ILE A 46 -18.12 -7.09 -7.50
C ILE A 46 -18.51 -7.67 -8.86
N ALA A 47 -18.10 -7.02 -9.94
CA ALA A 47 -18.43 -7.47 -11.29
C ALA A 47 -17.36 -7.06 -12.32
N PRO A 48 -17.25 -7.76 -13.45
CA PRO A 48 -16.43 -7.31 -14.56
C PRO A 48 -16.98 -6.00 -15.12
N GLU A 49 -16.13 -5.14 -15.66
CA GLU A 49 -16.50 -3.82 -16.18
C GLU A 49 -17.60 -3.90 -17.25
N SER A 50 -17.63 -4.98 -18.03
CA SER A 50 -18.68 -5.25 -19.02
C SER A 50 -20.07 -5.42 -18.42
N ALA A 51 -20.18 -5.89 -17.17
CA ALA A 51 -21.47 -6.09 -16.49
C ALA A 51 -22.06 -4.80 -15.92
N TRP A 52 -21.29 -3.70 -15.86
CA TRP A 52 -21.76 -2.39 -15.42
C TRP A 52 -22.41 -1.57 -16.56
N ARG A 53 -22.31 -2.07 -17.80
CA ARG A 53 -22.81 -1.40 -19.01
C ARG A 53 -24.27 -1.75 -19.27
N THR A 54 -25.16 -1.47 -18.33
CA THR A 54 -26.60 -1.42 -18.59
C THR A 54 -26.99 0.04 -18.86
N LEU A 55 -26.77 0.42 -20.13
CA LEU A 55 -27.30 1.52 -20.94
C LEU A 55 -27.80 2.78 -20.24
N ARG A 56 -26.98 3.85 -20.28
CA ARG A 56 -27.40 5.25 -20.04
C ARG A 56 -27.86 5.93 -21.34
N ASP A 57 -27.58 5.34 -22.50
CA ASP A 57 -27.64 5.92 -23.84
C ASP A 57 -28.53 5.15 -24.83
N GLY A 58 -29.12 4.02 -24.42
CA GLY A 58 -30.08 3.27 -25.23
C GLY A 58 -29.52 2.58 -26.48
N SER A 59 -28.19 2.52 -26.66
CA SER A 59 -27.56 1.82 -27.78
C SER A 59 -27.30 0.33 -27.50
N GLU A 60 -28.17 -0.51 -28.04
CA GLU A 60 -28.14 -1.98 -28.15
C GLU A 60 -28.12 -2.80 -26.85
N GLU A 61 -29.11 -3.69 -26.75
CA GLU A 61 -29.26 -4.72 -25.72
C GLU A 61 -27.91 -5.39 -25.42
N ALA A 62 -27.67 -5.68 -24.14
CA ALA A 62 -26.61 -6.56 -23.69
C ALA A 62 -26.83 -7.97 -24.29
N SER A 63 -26.52 -8.13 -25.57
CA SER A 63 -26.59 -9.38 -26.33
C SER A 63 -25.46 -10.34 -25.92
N GLY A 64 -24.52 -9.88 -25.09
CA GLY A 64 -23.59 -10.72 -24.36
C GLY A 64 -24.17 -11.14 -23.01
N ARG A 65 -24.17 -12.45 -22.70
CA ARG A 65 -24.45 -12.96 -21.35
C ARG A 65 -23.74 -12.09 -20.32
N GLY A 66 -24.51 -11.41 -19.46
CA GLY A 66 -23.97 -10.56 -18.40
C GLY A 66 -22.87 -11.30 -17.65
N GLY A 67 -21.71 -10.67 -17.50
CA GLY A 67 -20.60 -11.27 -16.75
C GLY A 67 -21.01 -11.55 -15.29
N PRO A 68 -20.24 -12.35 -14.54
CA PRO A 68 -20.57 -12.71 -13.16
C PRO A 68 -20.70 -11.47 -12.27
N VAL A 69 -21.88 -11.24 -11.69
CA VAL A 69 -22.12 -10.16 -10.72
C VAL A 69 -22.34 -10.78 -9.35
N LEU A 70 -21.54 -10.38 -8.37
CA LEU A 70 -21.69 -10.75 -6.97
C LEU A 70 -22.11 -9.54 -6.14
N PHE A 71 -23.18 -9.71 -5.37
CA PHE A 71 -23.65 -8.77 -4.35
C PHE A 71 -23.36 -9.38 -2.99
N LEU A 72 -22.58 -8.69 -2.16
CA LEU A 72 -22.29 -9.09 -0.78
C LEU A 72 -23.01 -8.13 0.16
N ASN A 73 -24.01 -8.63 0.87
CA ASN A 73 -24.80 -7.84 1.81
C ASN A 73 -24.10 -7.82 3.16
N PHE A 74 -23.91 -6.61 3.69
CA PHE A 74 -23.34 -6.38 4.99
C PHE A 74 -24.34 -5.71 5.91
N GLN A 75 -24.27 -6.07 7.18
CA GLN A 75 -25.01 -5.45 8.26
C GLN A 75 -24.04 -5.00 9.35
N VAL A 76 -24.26 -3.79 9.87
CA VAL A 76 -23.56 -3.25 11.03
C VAL A 76 -24.42 -3.47 12.25
N PHE A 77 -23.90 -4.20 13.23
CA PHE A 77 -24.57 -4.45 14.50
C PHE A 77 -23.56 -4.26 15.63
N GLU A 78 -23.90 -3.44 16.63
CA GLU A 78 -23.05 -3.17 17.81
C GLU A 78 -21.62 -2.73 17.48
N GLY A 79 -21.45 -2.00 16.36
CA GLY A 79 -20.15 -1.52 15.90
C GLY A 79 -19.31 -2.56 15.16
N ASP A 80 -19.85 -3.76 14.96
CA ASP A 80 -19.26 -4.82 14.15
C ASP A 80 -19.96 -4.98 12.81
N LEU A 81 -19.15 -5.10 11.76
CA LEU A 81 -19.62 -5.32 10.39
C LEU A 81 -19.60 -6.82 10.04
N THR A 82 -20.76 -7.37 9.72
CA THR A 82 -20.98 -8.80 9.42
C THR A 82 -21.54 -8.95 8.00
N MET A 83 -21.01 -9.92 7.23
CA MET A 83 -21.58 -10.28 5.94
C MET A 83 -22.74 -11.26 6.18
N THR A 84 -23.96 -10.87 5.82
CA THR A 84 -25.18 -11.63 6.12
C THR A 84 -25.60 -12.52 4.96
N GLU A 85 -25.40 -12.06 3.73
CA GLU A 85 -25.90 -12.74 2.53
C GLU A 85 -24.99 -12.46 1.32
N ALA A 86 -24.95 -13.42 0.38
CA ALA A 86 -24.37 -13.23 -0.93
C ALA A 86 -25.42 -13.57 -2.01
N ARG A 87 -25.65 -12.65 -2.94
CA ARG A 87 -26.54 -12.84 -4.09
C ARG A 87 -25.78 -12.68 -5.39
N THR A 88 -26.34 -13.19 -6.48
CA THR A 88 -25.76 -13.04 -7.82
C THR A 88 -26.81 -12.61 -8.82
N ALA A 89 -26.35 -12.06 -9.94
CA ALA A 89 -27.15 -11.91 -11.14
C ALA A 89 -26.56 -12.74 -12.29
N TYR A 90 -27.44 -13.19 -13.19
CA TYR A 90 -27.15 -13.91 -14.45
C TYR A 90 -26.58 -15.33 -14.34
N GLU A 91 -25.83 -15.64 -13.28
CA GLU A 91 -25.15 -16.93 -13.08
C GLU A 91 -25.40 -17.50 -11.67
N ASP A 92 -25.18 -18.82 -11.54
CA ASP A 92 -25.21 -19.53 -10.26
C ASP A 92 -24.20 -18.97 -9.25
N VAL A 93 -24.61 -18.92 -7.98
CA VAL A 93 -23.81 -18.33 -6.89
C VAL A 93 -22.45 -19.02 -6.71
N GLY A 94 -22.38 -20.34 -6.85
CA GLY A 94 -21.13 -21.10 -6.71
C GLY A 94 -20.13 -20.71 -7.80
N VAL A 95 -20.59 -20.65 -9.05
CA VAL A 95 -19.76 -20.28 -10.22
C VAL A 95 -19.23 -18.86 -10.09
N VAL A 96 -20.09 -17.92 -9.70
CA VAL A 96 -19.70 -16.51 -9.50
C VAL A 96 -18.70 -16.38 -8.36
N LEU A 97 -18.95 -17.04 -7.22
CA LEU A 97 -18.03 -17.02 -6.08
C LEU A 97 -16.64 -17.54 -6.46
N GLU A 98 -16.54 -18.61 -7.26
CA GLU A 98 -15.26 -19.12 -7.74
C GLU A 98 -14.52 -18.11 -8.62
N LYS A 99 -15.24 -17.43 -9.53
CA LYS A 99 -14.65 -16.38 -10.39
C LYS A 99 -14.19 -15.19 -9.54
N VAL A 100 -15.04 -14.69 -8.65
CA VAL A 100 -14.73 -13.53 -7.79
C VAL A 100 -13.60 -13.82 -6.81
N ARG A 101 -13.49 -15.03 -6.26
CA ARG A 101 -12.39 -15.41 -5.34
C ARG A 101 -10.99 -15.30 -5.99
N LYS A 102 -10.90 -15.44 -7.32
CA LYS A 102 -9.64 -15.26 -8.07
C LYS A 102 -9.25 -13.78 -8.18
N VAL A 103 -10.23 -12.88 -8.06
CA VAL A 103 -10.09 -11.43 -8.22
C VAL A 103 -9.91 -10.75 -6.87
N ALA A 104 -10.75 -11.11 -5.90
CA ALA A 104 -10.77 -10.58 -4.55
C ALA A 104 -10.86 -11.74 -3.54
N LYS A 105 -9.79 -11.88 -2.73
CA LYS A 105 -9.74 -12.92 -1.69
C LYS A 105 -10.83 -12.70 -0.64
N PRO A 106 -11.54 -13.75 -0.17
CA PRO A 106 -12.63 -13.61 0.81
C PRO A 106 -12.26 -12.85 2.08
N GLN A 107 -11.03 -13.02 2.58
CA GLN A 107 -10.54 -12.34 3.78
C GLN A 107 -10.50 -10.80 3.63
N LYS A 108 -10.57 -10.29 2.40
CA LYS A 108 -10.58 -8.86 2.10
C LYS A 108 -11.98 -8.29 1.86
N TRP A 109 -13.02 -9.10 1.72
CA TRP A 109 -14.35 -8.60 1.32
C TRP A 109 -14.91 -7.59 2.33
N LYS A 110 -14.74 -7.82 3.63
CA LYS A 110 -15.12 -6.87 4.68
C LYS A 110 -14.39 -5.52 4.51
N MET A 111 -13.08 -5.55 4.29
CA MET A 111 -12.28 -4.33 4.07
C MET A 111 -12.64 -3.62 2.76
N LEU A 112 -12.95 -4.36 1.70
CA LEU A 112 -13.45 -3.80 0.44
C LEU A 112 -14.81 -3.12 0.65
N GLY A 113 -15.72 -3.76 1.39
CA GLY A 113 -17.03 -3.20 1.74
C GLY A 113 -16.89 -1.86 2.44
N ILE A 114 -16.06 -1.80 3.50
CA ILE A 114 -15.76 -0.56 4.21
C ILE A 114 -15.18 0.49 3.25
N HIS A 115 -14.16 0.12 2.48
CA HIS A 115 -13.45 1.03 1.58
C HIS A 115 -14.37 1.71 0.55
N TYR A 116 -15.13 0.89 -0.19
CA TYR A 116 -16.01 1.40 -1.25
C TYR A 116 -17.23 2.12 -0.69
N MET A 117 -17.72 1.73 0.49
CA MET A 117 -18.81 2.46 1.15
C MET A 117 -18.35 3.83 1.67
N THR A 118 -17.16 3.92 2.25
CA THR A 118 -16.59 5.22 2.62
C THR A 118 -16.39 6.10 1.39
N GLN A 119 -15.91 5.56 0.27
CA GLN A 119 -15.79 6.34 -0.98
C GLN A 119 -17.15 6.85 -1.48
N TYR A 120 -18.19 6.00 -1.39
CA TYR A 120 -19.55 6.40 -1.71
C TYR A 120 -20.03 7.56 -0.82
N LEU A 121 -19.85 7.45 0.50
CA LEU A 121 -20.25 8.48 1.46
C LEU A 121 -19.48 9.80 1.28
N VAL A 122 -18.19 9.74 0.91
CA VAL A 122 -17.41 10.93 0.59
C VAL A 122 -18.00 11.65 -0.62
N ARG A 123 -18.27 10.92 -1.70
CA ARG A 123 -18.94 11.50 -2.89
C ARG A 123 -20.33 12.03 -2.54
N PHE A 124 -21.04 11.31 -1.67
CA PHE A 124 -22.35 11.74 -1.20
C PHE A 124 -22.29 13.10 -0.49
N MET A 125 -21.25 13.34 0.32
CA MET A 125 -21.01 14.64 0.93
C MET A 125 -20.62 15.71 -0.09
N GLU A 126 -19.69 15.40 -0.98
CA GLU A 126 -19.16 16.34 -1.99
C GLU A 126 -20.24 16.79 -2.98
N GLU A 127 -21.17 15.90 -3.33
CA GLU A 127 -22.27 16.15 -4.26
C GLU A 127 -23.58 16.56 -3.55
N GLU A 128 -23.54 16.77 -2.23
CA GLU A 128 -24.68 17.13 -1.37
C GLU A 128 -25.90 16.20 -1.52
N GLY A 129 -25.67 14.91 -1.77
CA GLY A 129 -26.70 13.92 -2.04
C GLY A 129 -26.19 12.71 -2.81
N ARG A 130 -27.11 11.98 -3.46
CA ARG A 130 -26.77 10.77 -4.22
C ARG A 130 -25.76 11.07 -5.35
N PRO A 131 -24.62 10.37 -5.44
CA PRO A 131 -23.61 10.61 -6.47
C PRO A 131 -24.15 10.48 -7.90
N GLN A 132 -23.74 11.36 -8.81
CA GLN A 132 -24.15 11.35 -10.22
C GLN A 132 -23.72 10.10 -10.98
N GLU A 133 -22.60 9.51 -10.57
CA GLU A 133 -22.06 8.26 -11.13
C GLU A 133 -22.71 6.99 -10.54
N ASP A 134 -23.72 7.14 -9.68
CA ASP A 134 -24.46 5.99 -9.17
C ASP A 134 -25.24 5.32 -10.31
N HIS A 135 -24.71 4.19 -10.81
CA HIS A 135 -25.31 3.37 -11.85
C HIS A 135 -26.67 2.77 -11.46
N MET A 136 -27.01 2.77 -10.16
CA MET A 136 -28.34 2.38 -9.70
C MET A 136 -29.40 3.46 -9.99
N ARG A 137 -29.02 4.58 -10.59
CA ARG A 137 -29.93 5.64 -11.04
C ARG A 137 -30.56 5.35 -12.41
N SER A 138 -29.96 4.49 -13.23
CA SER A 138 -30.30 4.36 -14.66
C SER A 138 -31.33 3.28 -14.99
N GLY A 139 -32.14 2.82 -14.03
CA GLY A 139 -33.31 2.00 -14.35
C GLY A 139 -34.30 2.83 -15.18
N HIS A 140 -34.67 2.36 -16.38
CA HIS A 140 -35.54 3.06 -17.34
C HIS A 140 -36.87 3.59 -16.75
N ASP A 141 -37.36 3.02 -15.64
CA ASP A 141 -38.57 3.48 -14.94
C ASP A 141 -38.41 4.80 -14.18
N TRP A 142 -37.19 5.16 -13.73
CA TRP A 142 -36.99 6.37 -12.92
C TRP A 142 -36.96 7.66 -13.75
N ALA A 143 -36.69 7.56 -15.06
CA ALA A 143 -36.62 8.74 -15.93
C ALA A 143 -38.00 9.32 -16.29
N SER A 144 -39.08 8.53 -16.18
CA SER A 144 -40.45 8.98 -16.45
C SER A 144 -41.09 9.71 -15.25
N LEU A 145 -40.50 9.58 -14.06
CA LEU A 145 -40.97 10.19 -12.83
C LEU A 145 -39.98 11.28 -12.37
N LYS A 146 -39.72 12.27 -13.24
CA LYS A 146 -38.85 13.41 -12.90
C LYS A 146 -39.27 14.16 -11.63
N ASP A 147 -40.53 14.02 -11.20
CA ASP A 147 -41.08 14.63 -9.98
C ASP A 147 -41.09 13.69 -8.75
N HIS A 148 -40.66 12.42 -8.91
CA HIS A 148 -40.51 11.45 -7.82
C HIS A 148 -39.14 10.80 -7.88
N ASP A 149 -38.08 11.62 -7.80
CA ASP A 149 -36.88 11.13 -7.13
C ASP A 149 -37.18 11.23 -5.63
N PRO A 150 -37.54 10.13 -4.93
CA PRO A 150 -37.83 10.16 -3.49
C PRO A 150 -36.65 10.70 -2.67
N TYR A 151 -35.46 10.82 -3.28
CA TYR A 151 -34.26 11.37 -2.68
C TYR A 151 -33.79 12.70 -3.29
N GLY A 152 -34.35 13.11 -4.44
CA GLY A 152 -34.02 14.38 -5.11
C GLY A 152 -34.52 15.60 -4.33
N HIS A 153 -35.51 15.42 -3.47
CA HIS A 153 -35.89 16.36 -2.43
C HIS A 153 -35.30 15.93 -1.09
N ARG A 154 -34.01 16.23 -0.87
CA ARG A 154 -33.23 16.07 0.38
C ARG A 154 -34.05 15.48 1.53
N PRO A 155 -34.31 14.16 1.54
CA PRO A 155 -35.11 13.57 2.59
C PRO A 155 -34.39 13.83 3.90
N LYS A 156 -35.12 14.03 4.98
CA LYS A 156 -34.58 14.36 6.31
C LYS A 156 -33.36 13.49 6.67
N ALA A 157 -33.40 12.21 6.31
CA ALA A 157 -32.31 11.25 6.50
C ALA A 157 -30.99 11.62 5.77
N ALA A 158 -31.05 12.21 4.57
CA ALA A 158 -29.86 12.66 3.85
C ALA A 158 -29.19 13.87 4.54
N LEU A 159 -29.99 14.79 5.08
CA LEU A 159 -29.47 15.89 5.89
C LEU A 159 -28.85 15.35 7.19
N GLU A 160 -29.52 14.39 7.85
CA GLU A 160 -28.99 13.72 9.04
C GLU A 160 -27.65 13.01 8.75
N TRP A 161 -27.51 12.37 7.58
CA TRP A 161 -26.23 11.78 7.15
C TRP A 161 -25.14 12.83 7.00
N LEU A 162 -25.41 13.94 6.31
CA LEU A 162 -24.43 15.01 6.12
C LEU A 162 -23.97 15.56 7.48
N ASP A 163 -24.90 15.82 8.39
CA ASP A 163 -24.59 16.30 9.74
C ASP A 163 -23.73 15.31 10.52
N GLN A 164 -24.08 14.02 10.50
CA GLN A 164 -23.33 12.96 11.18
C GLN A 164 -21.91 12.79 10.60
N LEU A 165 -21.78 12.80 9.28
CA LEU A 165 -20.48 12.66 8.62
C LEU A 165 -19.59 13.89 8.86
N GLN A 166 -20.13 15.10 8.82
CA GLN A 166 -19.39 16.32 9.13
C GLN A 166 -18.94 16.35 10.60
N ALA A 167 -19.83 15.97 11.53
CA ALA A 167 -19.49 15.88 12.94
C ALA A 167 -18.36 14.88 13.20
N GLN A 168 -18.46 13.67 12.60
CA GLN A 168 -17.41 12.66 12.74
C GLN A 168 -16.09 13.09 12.08
N ALA A 169 -16.15 13.71 10.89
CA ALA A 169 -14.96 14.22 10.23
C ALA A 169 -14.25 15.25 11.12
N SER A 170 -15.01 16.17 11.73
CA SER A 170 -14.48 17.14 12.69
C SER A 170 -13.84 16.48 13.91
N GLU A 171 -14.48 15.49 14.53
CA GLU A 171 -13.93 14.71 15.65
C GLU A 171 -12.64 13.97 15.26
N ALA A 172 -12.62 13.37 14.07
CA ALA A 172 -11.45 12.66 13.54
C ALA A 172 -10.30 13.62 13.27
N TYR A 173 -10.57 14.81 12.74
CA TYR A 173 -9.56 15.86 12.54
C TYR A 173 -9.01 16.39 13.87
N ALA A 174 -9.87 16.63 14.87
CA ALA A 174 -9.42 17.04 16.21
C ALA A 174 -8.52 15.96 16.83
N THR A 175 -8.96 14.70 16.78
CA THR A 175 -8.18 13.55 17.28
C THR A 175 -6.85 13.42 16.54
N ALA A 176 -6.83 13.54 15.21
CA ALA A 176 -5.61 13.43 14.41
C ALA A 176 -4.65 14.61 14.61
N ARG A 177 -5.19 15.80 14.91
CA ARG A 177 -4.40 16.99 15.24
C ARG A 177 -3.70 16.84 16.59
N ASP A 178 -4.39 16.25 17.56
CA ASP A 178 -3.85 16.04 18.91
C ASP A 178 -3.01 14.77 19.03
N ALA A 179 -3.17 13.82 18.10
CA ALA A 179 -2.36 12.61 18.04
C ALA A 179 -0.89 12.97 17.80
N PRO A 180 0.06 12.47 18.63
CA PRO A 180 1.47 12.70 18.41
C PRO A 180 1.86 12.14 17.04
N SER A 181 2.40 13.00 16.17
CA SER A 181 2.83 12.61 14.83
C SER A 181 3.67 11.33 14.93
N PRO A 182 3.29 10.24 14.22
CA PRO A 182 4.04 9.00 14.30
C PRO A 182 5.45 9.30 13.80
N ARG A 183 6.40 9.41 14.75
CA ARG A 183 7.80 9.66 14.45
C ARG A 183 8.22 8.54 13.53
N ARG A 184 8.38 8.83 12.23
CA ARG A 184 8.90 7.86 11.25
C ARG A 184 10.17 7.30 11.87
N LYS A 185 10.13 6.02 12.26
CA LYS A 185 11.27 5.33 12.86
C LYS A 185 12.39 5.41 11.82
N ARG A 186 13.33 6.34 12.00
CA ARG A 186 14.46 6.51 11.10
C ARG A 186 15.21 5.19 11.16
N VAL A 187 15.12 4.41 10.08
CA VAL A 187 15.89 3.17 9.97
C VAL A 187 17.35 3.59 10.02
N ARG A 188 18.03 3.21 11.10
CA ARG A 188 19.42 3.56 11.32
C ARG A 188 20.23 2.81 10.26
N ILE A 189 20.98 3.55 9.44
CA ILE A 189 21.88 2.96 8.45
C ILE A 189 22.97 2.22 9.21
N THR A 190 23.00 0.88 9.09
CA THR A 190 23.99 0.02 9.72
C THR A 190 25.23 -0.13 8.84
N ASP A 191 26.32 -0.58 9.44
CA ASP A 191 27.59 -0.79 8.74
C ASP A 191 27.49 -1.96 7.77
N ASP A 192 26.76 -3.01 8.14
CA ASP A 192 26.47 -4.15 7.27
C ASP A 192 25.73 -3.73 6.00
N PHE A 193 24.77 -2.83 6.14
CA PHE A 193 24.07 -2.27 4.99
C PHE A 193 25.03 -1.50 4.09
N LEU A 194 25.95 -0.70 4.64
CA LEU A 194 26.95 0.01 3.85
C LEU A 194 27.97 -0.94 3.18
N ARG A 195 28.29 -2.08 3.81
CA ARG A 195 29.11 -3.13 3.19
C ARG A 195 28.40 -3.75 1.99
N GLN A 196 27.09 -4.01 2.10
CA GLN A 196 26.28 -4.50 0.97
C GLN A 196 26.21 -3.47 -0.17
N VAL A 197 26.00 -2.19 0.15
CA VAL A 197 26.05 -1.10 -0.82
C VAL A 197 27.40 -1.06 -1.53
N ALA A 198 28.51 -1.18 -0.79
CA ALA A 198 29.86 -1.21 -1.36
C ALA A 198 30.11 -2.44 -2.23
N LYS A 199 29.49 -3.59 -1.92
CA LYS A 199 29.57 -4.81 -2.73
C LYS A 199 28.88 -4.61 -4.08
N VAL A 200 27.63 -4.15 -4.08
CA VAL A 200 26.85 -3.91 -5.31
C VAL A 200 27.54 -2.86 -6.18
N TYR A 201 28.04 -1.79 -5.57
CA TYR A 201 28.78 -0.74 -6.28
C TYR A 201 30.00 -1.29 -7.04
N ARG A 202 30.81 -2.13 -6.39
CA ARG A 202 32.01 -2.72 -6.99
C ARG A 202 31.68 -3.67 -8.15
N ILE A 203 30.64 -4.50 -7.98
CA ILE A 203 30.18 -5.40 -9.05
C ILE A 203 29.77 -4.58 -10.28
N ALA A 204 28.95 -3.55 -10.08
CA ALA A 204 28.46 -2.69 -11.14
C ALA A 204 29.60 -1.93 -11.86
N GLU A 205 30.59 -1.44 -11.09
CA GLU A 205 31.76 -0.77 -11.66
C GLU A 205 32.63 -1.74 -12.50
N ASN A 206 32.82 -2.98 -12.03
CA ASN A 206 33.56 -4.01 -12.76
C ASN A 206 32.84 -4.44 -14.05
N GLU A 207 31.51 -4.41 -14.06
CA GLU A 207 30.69 -4.68 -15.24
C GLU A 207 30.60 -3.49 -16.21
N GLY A 208 31.19 -2.34 -15.87
CA GLY A 208 31.15 -1.13 -16.69
C GLY A 208 29.78 -0.44 -16.73
N VAL A 209 28.86 -0.78 -15.81
CA VAL A 209 27.55 -0.12 -15.70
C VAL A 209 27.58 1.00 -14.65
N PRO A 210 26.71 2.03 -14.73
CA PRO A 210 26.73 3.15 -13.78
C PRO A 210 26.46 2.69 -12.33
N PRO A 211 27.46 2.70 -11.44
CA PRO A 211 27.38 1.90 -10.21
C PRO A 211 26.40 2.46 -9.17
N THR A 212 26.25 3.78 -9.08
CA THR A 212 25.24 4.41 -8.20
C THR A 212 23.81 4.10 -8.66
N ARG A 213 23.57 4.00 -9.98
CA ARG A 213 22.26 3.62 -10.52
C ARG A 213 21.94 2.18 -10.16
N GLU A 214 22.94 1.29 -10.20
CA GLU A 214 22.73 -0.10 -9.86
C GLU A 214 22.48 -0.32 -8.36
N VAL A 215 23.15 0.45 -7.49
CA VAL A 215 22.79 0.50 -6.06
C VAL A 215 21.33 0.95 -5.88
N ALA A 216 20.88 1.95 -6.63
CA ALA A 216 19.49 2.42 -6.54
C ALA A 216 18.48 1.33 -6.97
N ASN A 217 18.78 0.62 -8.06
CA ASN A 217 17.97 -0.49 -8.57
C ASN A 217 17.91 -1.65 -7.56
N HIS A 218 19.07 -2.09 -7.06
CA HIS A 218 19.19 -3.23 -6.15
C HIS A 218 18.38 -3.05 -4.86
N PHE A 219 18.45 -1.85 -4.27
CA PHE A 219 17.77 -1.54 -3.01
C PHE A 219 16.39 -0.87 -3.20
N LYS A 220 15.90 -0.77 -4.45
CA LYS A 220 14.63 -0.12 -4.80
C LYS A 220 14.49 1.27 -4.18
N ALA A 221 15.55 2.07 -4.25
CA ALA A 221 15.63 3.38 -3.62
C ALA A 221 15.81 4.49 -4.66
N PRO A 222 15.37 5.73 -4.38
CA PRO A 222 15.67 6.87 -5.24
C PRO A 222 17.19 7.05 -5.41
N HIS A 223 17.62 7.46 -6.60
CA HIS A 223 19.04 7.67 -6.91
C HIS A 223 19.74 8.62 -5.91
N SER A 224 19.05 9.68 -5.47
CA SER A 224 19.57 10.62 -4.46
C SER A 224 19.83 9.97 -3.10
N THR A 225 19.05 8.95 -2.73
CA THR A 225 19.25 8.15 -1.52
C THR A 225 20.44 7.20 -1.69
N ALA A 226 20.54 6.53 -2.83
CA ALA A 226 21.68 5.67 -3.16
C ALA A 226 23.00 6.45 -3.16
N ALA A 227 23.04 7.65 -3.73
CA ALA A 227 24.22 8.52 -3.72
C ALA A 227 24.68 8.87 -2.29
N LYS A 228 23.74 9.11 -1.36
CA LYS A 228 24.05 9.34 0.07
C LYS A 228 24.62 8.11 0.75
N TRP A 229 24.12 6.92 0.40
CA TRP A 229 24.68 5.66 0.91
C TRP A 229 26.09 5.41 0.39
N VAL A 230 26.34 5.60 -0.91
CA VAL A 230 27.68 5.48 -1.51
C VAL A 230 28.64 6.47 -0.87
N ALA A 231 28.24 7.73 -0.69
CA ALA A 231 29.06 8.72 0.02
C ALA A 231 29.36 8.30 1.47
N SER A 232 28.41 7.64 2.15
CA SER A 232 28.60 7.14 3.51
C SER A 232 29.56 5.94 3.55
N ALA A 233 29.44 5.01 2.61
CA ALA A 233 30.38 3.90 2.44
C ALA A 233 31.81 4.40 2.16
N ARG A 234 31.97 5.43 1.33
CA ARG A 234 33.27 6.11 1.09
C ARG A 234 33.85 6.74 2.34
N ARG A 235 33.04 7.48 3.11
CA ARG A 235 33.49 8.03 4.41
C ARG A 235 33.96 6.96 5.38
N LYS A 236 33.36 5.77 5.32
CA LYS A 236 33.77 4.59 6.11
C LYS A 236 34.90 3.78 5.46
N LYS A 237 35.53 4.28 4.40
CA LYS A 237 36.60 3.62 3.64
C LYS A 237 36.22 2.23 3.08
N MET A 238 34.92 1.96 2.92
CA MET A 238 34.44 0.72 2.29
C MET A 238 34.47 0.80 0.75
N LEU A 239 34.57 2.02 0.22
CA LEU A 239 34.72 2.34 -1.20
C LEU A 239 35.85 3.36 -1.36
N PRO A 240 36.55 3.37 -2.51
CA PRO A 240 37.58 4.36 -2.78
C PRO A 240 37.00 5.79 -2.89
N PRO A 241 37.84 6.83 -2.77
CA PRO A 241 37.45 8.20 -3.03
C PRO A 241 36.80 8.39 -4.41
N ALA A 242 36.03 9.47 -4.57
CA ALA A 242 35.43 9.80 -5.86
C ALA A 242 36.51 10.00 -6.94
N GLY A 243 36.33 9.38 -8.11
CA GLY A 243 37.26 9.48 -9.23
C GLY A 243 38.37 8.43 -9.24
N VAL A 244 38.46 7.57 -8.22
CA VAL A 244 39.40 6.44 -8.20
C VAL A 244 38.62 5.14 -8.48
N PRO A 245 38.99 4.37 -9.52
CA PRO A 245 38.31 3.11 -9.85
C PRO A 245 38.45 2.10 -8.70
N ALA A 246 37.36 1.41 -8.31
CA ALA A 246 37.45 0.43 -7.22
C ALA A 246 38.32 -0.78 -7.54
N GLY A 247 38.49 -1.12 -8.82
CA GLY A 247 39.38 -2.20 -9.25
C GLY A 247 40.85 -1.98 -8.88
N MET A 248 41.31 -0.72 -8.73
CA MET A 248 42.70 -0.44 -8.33
C MET A 248 42.92 -0.36 -6.82
N TYR A 249 41.86 -0.13 -6.04
CA TYR A 249 41.94 0.09 -4.59
C TYR A 249 41.50 -1.13 -3.76
N GLY A 250 40.75 -2.06 -4.37
CA GLY A 250 39.98 -3.08 -3.67
C GLY A 250 40.78 -4.32 -3.23
N ASP A 251 41.63 -4.87 -4.09
CA ASP A 251 42.31 -6.14 -3.78
C ASP A 251 43.51 -5.95 -2.86
N GLN A 252 44.45 -5.05 -3.20
CA GLN A 252 45.70 -4.96 -2.44
C GLN A 252 45.49 -4.58 -0.97
N HIS A 253 44.58 -3.64 -0.68
CA HIS A 253 44.30 -3.23 0.70
C HIS A 253 43.46 -4.26 1.47
N ALA A 254 42.57 -5.00 0.80
CA ALA A 254 41.79 -6.06 1.44
C ALA A 254 42.64 -7.31 1.69
N GLU A 255 43.46 -7.71 0.73
CA GLU A 255 44.45 -8.78 0.86
C GLU A 255 45.47 -8.44 1.94
N ARG A 256 46.03 -7.22 1.92
CA ARG A 256 46.96 -6.78 2.96
C ARG A 256 46.32 -6.74 4.34
N ARG A 257 45.07 -6.30 4.43
CA ARG A 257 44.31 -6.35 5.69
C ARG A 257 44.14 -7.79 6.18
N LEU A 258 43.70 -8.70 5.31
CA LEU A 258 43.49 -10.11 5.66
C LEU A 258 44.81 -10.80 6.06
N GLU A 259 45.90 -10.48 5.37
CA GLU A 259 47.26 -10.93 5.69
C GLU A 259 47.65 -10.45 7.10
N ILE A 260 47.45 -9.17 7.42
CA ILE A 260 47.76 -8.62 8.74
C ILE A 260 46.86 -9.24 9.82
N GLU A 261 45.55 -9.39 9.58
CA GLU A 261 44.64 -10.06 10.52
C GLU A 261 45.05 -11.51 10.77
N TRP A 262 45.46 -12.23 9.72
CA TRP A 262 45.93 -13.60 9.82
C TRP A 262 47.24 -13.69 10.60
N VAL A 263 48.24 -12.86 10.28
CA VAL A 263 49.54 -12.80 10.99
C VAL A 263 49.34 -12.43 12.46
N LEU A 264 48.46 -11.46 12.77
CA LEU A 264 48.18 -11.08 14.15
C LEU A 264 47.40 -12.14 14.93
N LYS A 265 46.66 -13.02 14.25
CA LYS A 265 45.87 -14.10 14.89
C LYS A 265 46.69 -15.37 15.08
N ASP A 266 47.48 -15.76 14.08
CA ASP A 266 48.20 -17.04 14.05
C ASP A 266 49.58 -16.94 14.73
N SER A 267 50.19 -15.76 14.74
CA SER A 267 51.55 -15.54 15.28
C SER A 267 51.58 -14.68 16.56
N MET A 268 50.52 -14.74 17.38
CA MET A 268 50.37 -13.88 18.57
C MET A 268 51.54 -13.96 19.56
N GLU A 269 52.20 -15.11 19.68
CA GLU A 269 53.27 -15.35 20.68
C GLU A 269 54.68 -15.09 20.13
N ASP A 270 54.90 -15.20 18.81
CA ASP A 270 56.24 -15.17 18.21
C ASP A 270 56.63 -13.82 17.57
N LEU A 271 55.69 -12.87 17.45
CA LEU A 271 55.96 -11.56 16.87
C LEU A 271 56.68 -10.63 17.86
N PRO A 272 57.85 -10.05 17.52
CA PRO A 272 58.48 -9.02 18.32
C PRO A 272 57.50 -7.87 18.61
N PRO A 273 57.45 -7.32 19.84
CA PRO A 273 56.46 -6.31 20.22
C PRO A 273 56.41 -5.08 19.31
N ILE A 274 57.55 -4.68 18.75
CA ILE A 274 57.66 -3.56 17.80
C ILE A 274 56.92 -3.90 16.50
N ARG A 275 57.18 -5.07 15.93
CA ARG A 275 56.56 -5.50 14.67
C ARG A 275 55.05 -5.68 14.81
N ARG A 276 54.61 -6.20 15.96
CA ARG A 276 53.19 -6.27 16.30
C ARG A 276 52.54 -4.88 16.31
N ARG A 277 53.12 -3.90 17.00
CA ARG A 277 52.59 -2.52 17.01
C ARG A 277 52.50 -1.89 15.62
N GLU A 278 53.50 -2.13 14.77
CA GLU A 278 53.47 -1.66 13.37
C GLU A 278 52.27 -2.24 12.61
N LEU A 279 52.08 -3.56 12.69
CA LEU A 279 50.97 -4.26 12.05
C LEU A 279 49.60 -3.83 12.60
N GLU A 280 49.49 -3.58 13.91
CA GLU A 280 48.27 -3.07 14.52
C GLU A 280 47.92 -1.65 14.04
N VAL A 281 48.93 -0.79 13.87
CA VAL A 281 48.76 0.57 13.30
C VAL A 281 48.37 0.49 11.83
N GLU A 282 49.04 -0.38 11.05
CA GLU A 282 48.74 -0.62 9.65
C GLU A 282 47.30 -1.14 9.50
N LEU A 283 46.90 -2.13 10.30
CA LEU A 283 45.54 -2.69 10.29
C LEU A 283 44.47 -1.62 10.58
N ARG A 284 44.71 -0.75 11.57
CA ARG A 284 43.81 0.38 11.86
C ARG A 284 43.71 1.35 10.69
N SER A 285 44.82 1.62 10.01
CA SER A 285 44.82 2.52 8.84
C SER A 285 43.94 1.99 7.70
N LEU A 286 43.92 0.65 7.54
CA LEU A 286 43.12 -0.11 6.58
C LEU A 286 41.67 -0.38 7.04
N GLY A 287 41.29 0.06 8.24
CA GLY A 287 39.94 -0.15 8.79
C GLY A 287 39.67 -1.58 9.26
N GLY A 288 40.71 -2.32 9.64
CA GLY A 288 40.61 -3.61 10.32
C GLY A 288 40.38 -3.49 11.83
N GLU A 289 39.80 -4.54 12.41
CA GLU A 289 39.57 -4.65 13.85
C GLU A 289 40.65 -5.53 14.48
N LEU A 290 41.11 -5.15 15.68
CA LEU A 290 42.18 -5.88 16.37
C LEU A 290 41.64 -7.18 16.97
N PRO A 291 42.21 -8.36 16.66
CA PRO A 291 41.79 -9.61 17.26
C PRO A 291 42.08 -9.63 18.77
N GLY A 292 41.09 -10.02 19.59
CA GLY A 292 41.27 -10.26 21.03
C GLY A 292 41.04 -9.07 21.96
N ARG A 293 40.30 -8.04 21.53
CA ARG A 293 39.85 -6.93 22.40
C ARG A 293 38.33 -6.91 22.63
N ASP A 294 37.69 -8.06 22.44
CA ASP A 294 36.35 -8.31 22.95
C ASP A 294 36.51 -8.59 24.45
N GLY A 295 35.99 -7.69 25.28
CA GLY A 295 36.00 -7.80 26.74
C GLY A 295 35.06 -8.88 27.26
#